data_AF-A0A438KE77-F1
#
_entry.id   AF-A0A438KE77-F1
#
_cell.length_a   1.000
_cell.length_b   1.000
_cell.length_c   1.000
_cell.angle_alpha   90.00
_cell.angle_beta   90.00
_cell.angle_gamma   90.00
#
_symmetry.space_group_name_H-M   'P 1'
#
loop_
_entity.id
_entity.type
_entity.pdbx_description
1 polymer ?
#
loop_
_entity_poly.entity_id
_entity_poly.type
_entity_poly.pdbx_seq_one_letter_code
_entity_poly.pdbx_strand_id
1 'polypeptide(L)'
;MLAGCVQPPQLSVKKTHNFLKSCHCSNPFKCCSEGFSSSVNIQHLTFKSHKRNPIHVSSEYGYPSKPEDQNHVSKQLRAFYLFSRPHTIIGTVIGITSVSLLPLETISDLSPAFFVGLLKAMVPSVLMNIYVVGLNQIFDVEIDKVNKPELPLASGDFSMETGRQIVFISLLMSVGMGIMFQSPPLFCALLISCLLGTAYSIEIPLLRWKRYPLLAASCILIVRAIVVQLAFFAHIQKHVLGRSIVYTKSVVFGVAFMCFFSTVIALFKDIPDVDGDREFGIQSFTVKLGQKKVFWLCVNMLLMAYGAATVIGASSSSMPIKFATVFCHCALALVLWVRAQSVDLSSKEAVTSFYMFIWKASESISPGIIALACKFSCN
;
A
#
# COMPACT_ATOMS: atom_id res chain seq x y z
N MET A 1 47.87 -42.46 9.41
CA MET A 1 47.53 -41.35 10.32
C MET A 1 46.05 -41.04 10.14
N LEU A 2 45.28 -41.35 11.19
CA LEU A 2 43.95 -40.87 11.58
C LEU A 2 42.89 -40.55 10.51
N ALA A 3 42.00 -41.52 10.31
CA ALA A 3 40.60 -41.29 9.95
C ALA A 3 39.83 -40.74 11.16
N GLY A 4 38.95 -39.77 10.93
CA GLY A 4 38.07 -39.17 11.94
C GLY A 4 36.73 -38.79 11.33
N CYS A 5 35.87 -39.79 11.12
CA CYS A 5 34.43 -39.58 10.92
C CYS A 5 33.79 -39.23 12.27
N VAL A 6 33.17 -38.06 12.37
CA VAL A 6 32.34 -37.67 13.52
C VAL A 6 30.88 -37.95 13.16
N GLN A 7 30.28 -38.95 13.82
CA GLN A 7 28.83 -39.17 13.82
C GLN A 7 28.17 -38.24 14.86
N PRO A 8 27.00 -37.65 14.57
CA PRO A 8 26.21 -36.94 15.57
C PRO A 8 25.41 -37.92 16.46
N PRO A 9 25.22 -37.63 17.76
CA PRO A 9 24.49 -38.50 18.66
C PRO A 9 22.97 -38.50 18.38
N GLN A 10 22.42 -39.72 18.30
CA GLN A 10 20.99 -40.02 18.37
C GLN A 10 20.48 -39.77 19.79
N LEU A 11 19.47 -38.90 19.96
CA LEU A 11 18.67 -38.83 21.19
C LEU A 11 17.26 -39.36 20.93
N SER A 12 16.87 -40.35 21.72
CA SER A 12 15.57 -41.01 21.67
C SER A 12 14.49 -40.23 22.40
N VAL A 13 13.28 -40.33 21.85
CA VAL A 13 12.04 -39.68 22.29
C VAL A 13 11.55 -40.24 23.63
N LYS A 14 11.16 -39.36 24.56
CA LYS A 14 10.15 -39.68 25.59
C LYS A 14 9.05 -38.63 25.62
N LYS A 15 7.87 -39.02 25.11
CA LYS A 15 6.57 -38.44 25.43
C LYS A 15 6.34 -38.57 26.94
N THR A 16 5.85 -37.53 27.60
CA THR A 16 5.21 -37.69 28.90
C THR A 16 3.97 -36.82 29.00
N HIS A 17 2.92 -37.45 29.51
CA HIS A 17 1.54 -37.02 29.57
C HIS A 17 1.29 -35.82 30.49
N ASN A 18 0.27 -35.06 30.13
CA ASN A 18 -0.53 -34.22 31.01
C ASN A 18 -0.87 -34.95 32.32
N PHE A 19 -0.59 -34.31 33.45
CA PHE A 19 -1.30 -34.53 34.69
C PHE A 19 -1.62 -33.19 35.35
N LEU A 20 -2.92 -32.93 35.45
CA LEU A 20 -3.54 -31.91 36.29
C LEU A 20 -3.04 -32.04 37.73
N LYS A 21 -2.62 -30.92 38.34
CA LYS A 21 -2.77 -30.71 39.79
C LYS A 21 -3.13 -29.26 40.09
N SER A 22 -4.40 -29.12 40.45
CA SER A 22 -4.96 -28.05 41.27
C SER A 22 -4.13 -27.90 42.56
N CYS A 23 -3.77 -26.67 42.91
CA CYS A 23 -3.41 -26.30 44.27
C CYS A 23 -4.20 -25.06 44.68
N HIS A 24 -5.18 -25.29 45.56
CA HIS A 24 -5.74 -24.32 46.48
C HIS A 24 -4.62 -23.64 47.29
N CYS A 25 -4.70 -22.32 47.43
CA CYS A 25 -4.17 -21.62 48.60
C CYS A 25 -5.21 -20.61 49.08
N SER A 26 -5.43 -20.64 50.38
CA SER A 26 -6.52 -20.03 51.13
C SER A 26 -5.97 -18.83 51.91
N ASN A 27 -6.51 -17.62 51.65
CA ASN A 27 -6.73 -16.46 52.57
C ASN A 27 -5.61 -15.93 53.50
N PRO A 28 -5.76 -14.76 54.16
CA PRO A 28 -6.53 -13.55 53.82
C PRO A 28 -5.71 -12.24 54.01
N PHE A 29 -6.09 -11.14 53.36
CA PHE A 29 -5.91 -9.81 53.94
C PHE A 29 -7.15 -8.95 53.69
N LYS A 30 -7.63 -8.38 54.79
CA LYS A 30 -8.86 -7.63 54.99
C LYS A 30 -8.48 -6.14 55.04
N CYS A 31 -9.09 -5.30 54.22
CA CYS A 31 -9.29 -3.89 54.59
C CYS A 31 -10.56 -3.35 53.93
N CYS A 32 -11.41 -2.78 54.78
CA CYS A 32 -12.73 -2.27 54.51
C CYS A 32 -12.68 -0.92 53.79
N SER A 33 -13.68 -0.67 52.94
CA SER A 33 -14.35 0.63 52.88
C SER A 33 -15.82 0.39 52.53
N GLU A 34 -16.67 0.93 53.39
CA GLU A 34 -18.11 1.18 53.26
C GLU A 34 -18.42 1.87 51.91
N GLY A 35 -19.59 1.83 51.29
CA GLY A 35 -20.92 1.34 51.62
C GLY A 35 -21.90 2.11 50.72
N PHE A 36 -22.85 1.44 50.07
CA PHE A 36 -24.20 1.98 49.79
C PHE A 36 -25.11 0.85 49.30
N SER A 37 -26.25 0.71 49.98
CA SER A 37 -27.30 -0.28 49.76
C SER A 37 -28.44 0.34 48.97
N SER A 38 -29.03 -0.41 48.04
CA SER A 38 -30.46 -0.33 47.74
C SER A 38 -30.94 -1.65 47.11
N SER A 39 -31.79 -2.33 47.86
CA SER A 39 -32.47 -3.61 47.60
C SER A 39 -33.78 -3.44 46.81
N VAL A 40 -34.14 -4.37 45.92
CA VAL A 40 -35.52 -4.89 45.74
C VAL A 40 -35.47 -6.36 45.28
N ASN A 41 -36.45 -7.13 45.73
CA ASN A 41 -36.52 -8.58 45.94
C ASN A 41 -37.72 -9.15 45.15
N ILE A 42 -37.60 -10.25 44.39
CA ILE A 42 -38.76 -11.09 43.98
C ILE A 42 -38.38 -12.59 43.93
N GLN A 43 -38.77 -13.27 45.01
CA GLN A 43 -39.43 -14.58 45.16
C GLN A 43 -39.04 -15.83 44.33
N HIS A 44 -38.67 -16.86 45.10
CA HIS A 44 -38.65 -18.30 44.82
C HIS A 44 -40.03 -18.90 44.53
N LEU A 45 -40.10 -19.91 43.64
CA LEU A 45 -40.92 -21.13 43.85
C LEU A 45 -40.48 -22.29 42.93
N THR A 46 -40.24 -23.43 43.58
CA THR A 46 -39.73 -24.74 43.10
C THR A 46 -40.82 -25.66 42.52
N PHE A 47 -40.39 -26.71 41.78
CA PHE A 47 -40.98 -28.07 41.54
C PHE A 47 -40.79 -28.45 40.05
N LYS A 48 -40.47 -29.67 39.57
CA LYS A 48 -40.33 -31.04 40.10
C LYS A 48 -39.53 -31.82 39.03
N SER A 49 -38.61 -32.71 39.41
CA SER A 49 -37.89 -33.60 38.48
C SER A 49 -38.82 -34.72 37.95
N HIS A 50 -38.87 -34.92 36.64
CA HIS A 50 -39.45 -36.11 36.00
C HIS A 50 -38.48 -36.66 34.95
N LYS A 51 -38.03 -37.90 35.18
CA LYS A 51 -37.27 -38.73 34.23
C LYS A 51 -38.11 -38.97 32.97
N ARG A 52 -37.52 -38.76 31.79
CA ARG A 52 -37.98 -39.34 30.51
C ARG A 52 -36.78 -39.95 29.77
N ASN A 53 -37.00 -41.14 29.22
CA ASN A 53 -36.05 -41.98 28.50
C ASN A 53 -35.47 -41.29 27.25
N PRO A 54 -34.26 -41.68 26.79
CA PRO A 54 -33.63 -41.05 25.64
C PRO A 54 -34.30 -41.50 24.34
N ILE A 55 -34.79 -40.53 23.57
CA ILE A 55 -35.19 -40.73 22.18
C ILE A 55 -33.93 -40.56 21.33
N HIS A 56 -33.56 -41.61 20.61
CA HIS A 56 -32.56 -41.54 19.55
C HIS A 56 -33.15 -40.68 18.40
N VAL A 57 -32.72 -39.43 18.30
CA VAL A 57 -32.99 -38.57 17.14
C VAL A 57 -31.71 -38.50 16.34
N SER A 58 -31.70 -39.18 15.19
CA SER A 58 -30.69 -39.01 14.15
C SER A 58 -30.77 -37.57 13.66
N SER A 59 -29.81 -36.77 14.09
CA SER A 59 -29.67 -35.37 13.69
C SER A 59 -28.79 -35.31 12.43
N GLU A 60 -29.43 -35.44 11.28
CA GLU A 60 -28.90 -35.06 9.98
C GLU A 60 -28.85 -33.52 9.90
N TYR A 61 -27.88 -32.89 10.58
CA TYR A 61 -27.51 -31.50 10.28
C TYR A 61 -26.43 -31.53 9.22
N GLY A 62 -26.87 -31.49 7.97
CA GLY A 62 -26.02 -31.11 6.85
C GLY A 62 -25.38 -29.76 7.17
N TYR A 63 -24.05 -29.76 7.29
CA TYR A 63 -23.28 -28.53 7.17
C TYR A 63 -23.73 -27.82 5.89
N PRO A 64 -24.06 -26.51 5.92
CA PRO A 64 -24.14 -25.78 4.67
C PRO A 64 -22.78 -25.94 4.00
N SER A 65 -22.84 -26.53 2.81
CA SER A 65 -21.74 -26.69 1.89
C SER A 65 -20.93 -25.40 1.83
N LYS A 66 -19.59 -25.56 1.85
CA LYS A 66 -18.67 -24.53 1.37
C LYS A 66 -19.25 -23.92 0.10
N PRO A 67 -19.13 -22.61 -0.15
CA PRO A 67 -19.59 -22.04 -1.41
C PRO A 67 -18.83 -22.74 -2.55
N GLU A 68 -19.55 -23.64 -3.23
CA GLU A 68 -19.13 -24.27 -4.47
C GLU A 68 -19.00 -23.19 -5.54
N ASP A 69 -17.90 -23.29 -6.29
CA ASP A 69 -17.63 -22.59 -7.54
C ASP A 69 -17.60 -21.05 -7.53
N GLN A 70 -16.54 -20.48 -6.96
CA GLN A 70 -15.88 -19.41 -7.72
C GLN A 70 -15.29 -20.03 -8.99
N ASN A 71 -15.91 -19.77 -10.14
CA ASN A 71 -15.41 -20.17 -11.46
C ASN A 71 -13.88 -19.98 -11.53
N HIS A 72 -13.13 -20.99 -12.01
CA HIS A 72 -11.67 -20.95 -12.11
C HIS A 72 -11.15 -19.63 -12.71
N VAL A 73 -11.87 -19.09 -13.70
CA VAL A 73 -11.58 -17.77 -14.30
C VAL A 73 -11.69 -16.63 -13.28
N SER A 74 -12.75 -16.60 -12.46
CA SER A 74 -12.92 -15.61 -11.39
C SER A 74 -11.79 -15.69 -10.37
N LYS A 75 -11.31 -16.90 -10.04
CA LYS A 75 -10.18 -17.08 -9.12
C LYS A 75 -8.88 -16.54 -9.73
N GLN A 76 -8.59 -16.87 -10.99
CA GLN A 76 -7.43 -16.37 -11.73
C GLN A 76 -7.44 -14.84 -11.87
N LEU A 77 -8.60 -14.25 -12.17
CA LEU A 77 -8.76 -12.79 -12.27
C LEU A 77 -8.56 -12.11 -10.92
N ARG A 78 -9.09 -12.67 -9.83
CA ARG A 78 -8.86 -12.17 -8.47
C ARG A 78 -7.38 -12.25 -8.10
N ALA A 79 -6.72 -13.37 -8.40
CA ALA A 79 -5.29 -13.53 -8.18
C ALA A 79 -4.51 -12.48 -8.98
N PHE A 80 -4.80 -12.29 -10.27
CA PHE A 80 -4.15 -11.25 -11.07
C PHE A 80 -4.40 -9.83 -10.53
N TYR A 81 -5.62 -9.54 -10.08
CA TYR A 81 -5.95 -8.27 -9.43
C TYR A 81 -5.07 -8.03 -8.20
N LEU A 82 -4.94 -9.01 -7.30
CA LEU A 82 -4.06 -8.90 -6.13
C LEU A 82 -2.57 -8.82 -6.52
N PHE A 83 -2.14 -9.60 -7.51
CA PHE A 83 -0.78 -9.58 -8.06
C PHE A 83 -0.40 -8.19 -8.55
N SER A 84 -1.32 -7.49 -9.22
CA SER A 84 -1.09 -6.16 -9.79
C SER A 84 -0.98 -5.03 -8.75
N ARG A 85 -1.29 -5.31 -7.47
CA ARG A 85 -1.39 -4.31 -6.38
C ARG A 85 -2.26 -3.10 -6.77
N PRO A 86 -3.59 -3.23 -6.69
CA PRO A 86 -4.54 -2.28 -7.28
C PRO A 86 -4.33 -0.82 -6.86
N HIS A 87 -3.99 -0.58 -5.59
CA HIS A 87 -3.70 0.77 -5.08
C HIS A 87 -2.52 1.43 -5.80
N THR A 88 -1.48 0.68 -6.19
CA THR A 88 -0.35 1.25 -6.93
C THR A 88 -0.75 1.60 -8.36
N ILE A 89 -1.60 0.79 -9.00
CA ILE A 89 -2.15 1.01 -10.34
C ILE A 89 -3.04 2.24 -10.38
N ILE A 90 -4.01 2.33 -9.45
CA ILE A 90 -4.91 3.48 -9.34
C ILE A 90 -4.11 4.76 -9.14
N GLY A 91 -3.15 4.77 -8.20
CA GLY A 91 -2.25 5.91 -8.02
C GLY A 91 -1.42 6.27 -9.26
N THR A 92 -0.97 5.29 -10.04
CA THR A 92 -0.28 5.54 -11.33
C THR A 92 -1.23 6.16 -12.36
N VAL A 93 -2.44 5.63 -12.51
CA VAL A 93 -3.44 6.14 -13.46
C VAL A 93 -3.82 7.58 -13.13
N ILE A 94 -4.11 7.84 -11.86
CA ILE A 94 -4.45 9.19 -11.40
C ILE A 94 -3.24 10.11 -11.58
N GLY A 95 -2.04 9.72 -11.16
CA GLY A 95 -0.83 10.54 -11.31
C GLY A 95 -0.55 10.94 -12.76
N ILE A 96 -0.55 9.98 -13.69
CA ILE A 96 -0.32 10.23 -15.12
C ILE A 96 -1.42 11.14 -15.70
N THR A 97 -2.69 10.86 -15.41
CA THR A 97 -3.81 11.67 -15.89
C THR A 97 -3.67 13.10 -15.38
N SER A 98 -3.40 13.25 -14.09
CA SER A 98 -3.25 14.54 -13.40
C SER A 98 -2.22 15.43 -14.07
N VAL A 99 -1.00 14.89 -14.25
CA VAL A 99 0.09 15.69 -14.82
C VAL A 99 -0.08 15.93 -16.31
N SER A 100 -0.77 15.03 -17.01
CA SER A 100 -1.11 15.16 -18.43
C SER A 100 -2.10 16.29 -18.73
N LEU A 101 -2.87 16.76 -17.74
CA LEU A 101 -3.79 17.88 -17.89
C LEU A 101 -3.11 19.25 -17.77
N LEU A 102 -1.95 19.33 -17.10
CA LEU A 102 -1.23 20.60 -16.87
C LEU A 102 -0.76 21.36 -18.11
N PRO A 103 -0.32 20.70 -19.19
CA PRO A 103 0.09 21.37 -20.42
C PRO A 103 -1.08 21.87 -21.28
N LEU A 104 -2.34 21.54 -20.95
CA LEU A 104 -3.52 22.05 -21.66
C LEU A 104 -3.68 23.55 -21.41
N GLU A 105 -3.90 24.31 -22.48
CA GLU A 105 -4.11 25.76 -22.44
C GLU A 105 -5.57 26.12 -22.75
N THR A 106 -6.24 25.32 -23.58
CA THR A 106 -7.61 25.55 -24.01
C THR A 106 -8.43 24.27 -23.97
N ILE A 107 -9.77 24.40 -23.95
CA ILE A 107 -10.67 23.22 -24.02
C ILE A 107 -10.48 22.46 -25.33
N SER A 108 -10.11 23.13 -26.43
CA SER A 108 -9.81 22.49 -27.72
C SER A 108 -8.60 21.54 -27.67
N ASP A 109 -7.73 21.67 -26.67
CA ASP A 109 -6.63 20.72 -26.48
C ASP A 109 -7.12 19.32 -26.05
N LEU A 110 -8.35 19.21 -25.53
CA LEU A 110 -9.04 17.94 -25.25
C LEU A 110 -9.54 17.28 -26.54
N SER A 111 -8.60 17.02 -27.45
CA SER A 111 -8.83 16.42 -28.75
C SER A 111 -8.68 14.90 -28.70
N PRO A 112 -9.14 14.16 -29.73
CA PRO A 112 -8.84 12.73 -29.84
C PRO A 112 -7.34 12.41 -29.77
N ALA A 113 -6.48 13.30 -30.30
CA ALA A 113 -5.03 13.15 -30.23
C ALA A 113 -4.52 13.18 -28.77
N PHE A 114 -5.09 14.05 -27.93
CA PHE A 114 -4.79 14.08 -26.50
C PHE A 114 -5.11 12.76 -25.81
N PHE A 115 -6.31 12.22 -26.01
CA PHE A 115 -6.70 10.95 -25.39
C PHE A 115 -5.87 9.77 -25.88
N VAL A 116 -5.54 9.73 -27.18
CA VAL A 116 -4.61 8.73 -27.73
C VAL A 116 -3.22 8.88 -27.11
N GLY A 117 -2.70 10.10 -26.99
CA GLY A 117 -1.42 10.38 -26.33
C GLY A 117 -1.41 9.95 -24.86
N LEU A 118 -2.47 10.28 -24.12
CA LEU A 118 -2.64 9.84 -22.74
C LEU A 118 -2.64 8.31 -22.62
N LEU A 119 -3.37 7.60 -23.49
CA LEU A 119 -3.40 6.13 -23.51
C LEU A 119 -2.03 5.53 -23.87
N LYS A 120 -1.31 6.12 -24.83
CA LYS A 120 0.07 5.73 -25.19
C LYS A 120 1.02 5.85 -24.01
N ALA A 121 0.82 6.82 -23.12
CA ALA A 121 1.60 6.93 -21.90
C ALA A 121 1.10 5.97 -20.80
N MET A 122 -0.22 5.82 -20.67
CA MET A 122 -0.87 5.08 -19.59
C MET A 122 -0.61 3.57 -19.65
N VAL A 123 -0.91 2.94 -20.80
CA VAL A 123 -0.88 1.48 -20.96
C VAL A 123 0.51 0.89 -20.68
N PRO A 124 1.62 1.36 -21.29
CA PRO A 124 2.93 0.82 -20.98
C PRO A 124 3.35 1.10 -19.54
N SER A 125 2.87 2.18 -18.91
CA SER A 125 3.19 2.50 -17.52
C SER A 125 2.48 1.59 -16.52
N VAL A 126 1.23 1.19 -16.81
CA VAL A 126 0.50 0.18 -16.04
C VAL A 126 1.22 -1.17 -16.15
N LEU A 127 1.65 -1.57 -17.36
CA LEU A 127 2.43 -2.79 -17.56
C LEU A 127 3.78 -2.74 -16.83
N MET A 128 4.46 -1.59 -16.83
CA MET A 128 5.69 -1.38 -16.06
C MET A 128 5.43 -1.50 -14.55
N ASN A 129 4.31 -0.98 -14.05
CA ASN A 129 3.95 -1.13 -12.64
C ASN A 129 3.72 -2.61 -12.29
N ILE A 130 2.99 -3.37 -13.12
CA ILE A 130 2.81 -4.82 -12.95
C ILE A 130 4.16 -5.55 -12.93
N TYR A 131 5.08 -5.19 -13.84
CA TYR A 131 6.45 -5.69 -13.81
C TYR A 131 7.15 -5.40 -12.46
N VAL A 132 7.14 -4.16 -11.99
CA VAL A 132 7.83 -3.76 -10.75
C VAL A 132 7.27 -4.48 -9.52
N VAL A 133 5.93 -4.49 -9.35
CA VAL A 133 5.31 -5.13 -8.18
C VAL A 133 5.33 -6.65 -8.26
N GLY A 134 5.27 -7.21 -9.46
CA GLY A 134 5.39 -8.66 -9.68
C GLY A 134 6.80 -9.15 -9.46
N LEU A 135 7.81 -8.41 -9.95
CA LEU A 135 9.23 -8.72 -9.69
C LEU A 135 9.51 -8.68 -8.20
N ASN A 136 8.97 -7.69 -7.48
CA ASN A 136 9.11 -7.64 -6.03
C ASN A 136 8.53 -8.90 -5.36
N GLN A 137 7.32 -9.33 -5.73
CA GLN A 137 6.71 -10.55 -5.19
C GLN A 137 7.53 -11.82 -5.48
N ILE A 138 8.14 -11.95 -6.67
CA ILE A 138 8.97 -13.11 -7.02
C ILE A 138 10.15 -13.28 -6.05
N PHE A 139 10.80 -12.18 -5.67
CA PHE A 139 11.96 -12.22 -4.76
C PHE A 139 11.58 -12.13 -3.28
N ASP A 140 10.33 -11.78 -2.96
CA ASP A 140 9.87 -11.56 -1.60
C ASP A 140 8.85 -12.60 -1.14
N VAL A 141 8.71 -13.76 -1.81
CA VAL A 141 7.69 -14.77 -1.46
C VAL A 141 7.69 -15.13 0.03
N GLU A 142 8.85 -15.44 0.62
CA GLU A 142 8.93 -15.80 2.04
C GLU A 142 8.67 -14.60 2.96
N ILE A 143 9.06 -13.38 2.56
CA ILE A 143 8.77 -12.14 3.29
C ILE A 143 7.27 -11.85 3.26
N ASP A 144 6.65 -11.98 2.08
CA ASP A 144 5.24 -11.71 1.86
C ASP A 144 4.36 -12.80 2.50
N LYS A 145 4.82 -14.03 2.77
CA LYS A 145 4.08 -14.98 3.61
C LYS A 145 3.85 -14.45 5.03
N VAL A 146 4.78 -13.66 5.55
CA VAL A 146 4.64 -12.98 6.85
C VAL A 146 3.87 -11.68 6.68
N ASN A 147 4.25 -10.86 5.70
CA ASN A 147 3.77 -9.50 5.56
C ASN A 147 2.40 -9.40 4.87
N LYS A 148 2.17 -10.18 3.82
CA LYS A 148 1.02 -10.08 2.91
C LYS A 148 0.60 -11.48 2.42
N PRO A 149 0.16 -12.37 3.34
CA PRO A 149 -0.11 -13.79 3.03
C PRO A 149 -1.19 -13.98 1.96
N GLU A 150 -2.00 -12.95 1.70
CA GLU A 150 -3.03 -12.94 0.66
C GLU A 150 -2.49 -12.74 -0.77
N LEU A 151 -1.22 -12.36 -0.93
CA LEU A 151 -0.64 -12.14 -2.26
C LEU A 151 -0.49 -13.46 -3.02
N PRO A 152 -0.75 -13.51 -4.35
CA PRO A 152 -0.91 -14.76 -5.08
C PRO A 152 0.31 -15.70 -5.05
N LEU A 153 1.54 -15.16 -5.02
CA LEU A 153 2.74 -16.00 -4.91
C LEU A 153 2.99 -16.49 -3.48
N ALA A 154 2.60 -15.71 -2.46
CA ALA A 154 2.71 -16.10 -1.06
C ALA A 154 1.62 -17.11 -0.65
N SER A 155 0.38 -16.91 -1.14
CA SER A 155 -0.77 -17.78 -0.90
C SER A 155 -0.72 -19.10 -1.69
N GLY A 156 0.06 -19.13 -2.78
CA GLY A 156 0.12 -20.26 -3.71
C GLY A 156 -0.99 -20.26 -4.77
N ASP A 157 -1.80 -19.20 -4.87
CA ASP A 157 -2.78 -19.06 -5.95
C ASP A 157 -2.14 -18.94 -7.33
N PHE A 158 -0.92 -18.39 -7.39
CA PHE A 158 -0.06 -18.42 -8.57
C PHE A 158 1.20 -19.25 -8.31
N SER A 159 1.58 -20.03 -9.31
CA SER A 159 2.90 -20.67 -9.32
C SER A 159 4.01 -19.64 -9.55
N MET A 160 5.22 -19.95 -9.12
CA MET A 160 6.41 -19.14 -9.41
C MET A 160 6.61 -18.94 -10.92
N GLU A 161 6.31 -19.96 -11.72
CA GLU A 161 6.42 -19.88 -13.19
C GLU A 161 5.41 -18.89 -13.78
N THR A 162 4.15 -18.94 -13.33
CA THR A 162 3.11 -17.99 -13.71
C THR A 162 3.53 -16.55 -13.37
N GLY A 163 4.06 -16.32 -12.16
CA GLY A 163 4.56 -15.02 -11.75
C GLY A 163 5.67 -14.50 -12.67
N ARG A 164 6.66 -15.35 -12.99
CA ARG A 164 7.76 -15.00 -13.92
C ARG A 164 7.26 -14.66 -15.32
N GLN A 165 6.31 -15.43 -15.84
CA GLN A 165 5.72 -15.19 -17.16
C GLN A 165 4.98 -13.85 -17.21
N ILE A 166 4.14 -13.53 -16.20
CA ILE A 166 3.44 -12.25 -16.12
C ILE A 166 4.45 -11.09 -16.09
N VAL A 167 5.48 -11.19 -15.25
CA VAL A 167 6.53 -10.16 -15.11
C VAL A 167 7.29 -9.97 -16.42
N PHE A 168 7.71 -11.06 -17.07
CA PHE A 168 8.44 -11.02 -18.34
C PHE A 168 7.61 -10.41 -19.48
N ILE A 169 6.36 -10.87 -19.65
CA ILE A 169 5.45 -10.37 -20.69
C ILE A 169 5.14 -8.89 -20.45
N SER A 170 4.85 -8.51 -19.20
CA SER A 170 4.55 -7.11 -18.86
C SER A 170 5.72 -6.18 -19.16
N LEU A 171 6.96 -6.61 -18.85
CA LEU A 171 8.17 -5.86 -19.18
C LEU A 171 8.35 -5.72 -20.70
N LEU A 172 8.26 -6.83 -21.43
CA LEU A 172 8.47 -6.85 -22.88
C LEU A 172 7.46 -5.94 -23.59
N MET A 173 6.18 -6.05 -23.23
CA MET A 173 5.13 -5.21 -23.80
C MET A 173 5.33 -3.74 -23.45
N SER A 174 5.67 -3.42 -22.20
CA SER A 174 5.90 -2.05 -21.76
C SER A 174 7.05 -1.39 -22.52
N VAL A 175 8.21 -2.05 -22.57
CA VAL A 175 9.40 -1.54 -23.27
C VAL A 175 9.16 -1.48 -24.78
N GLY A 176 8.55 -2.51 -25.36
CA GLY A 176 8.21 -2.55 -26.79
C GLY A 176 7.30 -1.40 -27.20
N MET A 177 6.26 -1.12 -26.41
CA MET A 177 5.39 0.06 -26.61
C MET A 177 6.17 1.37 -26.44
N GLY A 178 7.05 1.46 -25.44
CA GLY A 178 7.90 2.65 -25.23
C GLY A 178 8.76 2.99 -26.45
N ILE A 179 9.36 1.98 -27.09
CA ILE A 179 10.14 2.12 -28.32
C ILE A 179 9.22 2.50 -29.50
N MET A 180 8.09 1.80 -29.65
CA MET A 180 7.15 1.99 -30.75
C MET A 180 6.50 3.39 -30.75
N PHE A 181 6.24 3.97 -29.57
CA PHE A 181 5.56 5.26 -29.47
C PHE A 181 6.46 6.48 -29.72
N GLN A 182 7.78 6.28 -29.92
CA GLN A 182 8.71 7.32 -30.39
C GLN A 182 8.69 8.62 -29.55
N SER A 183 8.46 8.48 -28.25
CA SER A 183 8.48 9.59 -27.30
C SER A 183 9.63 9.38 -26.31
N PRO A 184 10.79 10.04 -26.50
CA PRO A 184 11.92 9.96 -25.59
C PRO A 184 11.57 10.12 -24.10
N PRO A 185 10.76 11.11 -23.64
CA PRO A 185 10.46 11.22 -22.21
C PRO A 185 9.71 10.00 -21.67
N LEU A 186 8.72 9.50 -22.40
CA LEU A 186 7.99 8.27 -22.06
C LEU A 186 8.94 7.07 -22.00
N PHE A 187 9.77 6.85 -23.01
CA PHE A 187 10.72 5.74 -23.03
C PHE A 187 11.72 5.82 -21.86
N CYS A 188 12.27 7.01 -21.58
CA CYS A 188 13.14 7.23 -20.43
C CYS A 188 12.41 6.92 -19.11
N ALA A 189 11.14 7.29 -18.96
CA ALA A 189 10.37 6.98 -17.76
C ALA A 189 10.22 5.48 -17.53
N LEU A 190 9.91 4.72 -18.59
CA LEU A 190 9.80 3.27 -18.54
C LEU A 190 11.14 2.61 -18.24
N LEU A 191 12.22 3.09 -18.87
CA LEU A 191 13.57 2.57 -18.65
C LEU A 191 14.04 2.81 -17.22
N ILE A 192 13.90 4.03 -16.70
CA ILE A 192 14.28 4.37 -15.32
C ILE A 192 13.45 3.54 -14.33
N SER A 193 12.14 3.39 -14.56
CA SER A 193 11.28 2.57 -13.71
C SER A 193 11.69 1.09 -13.72
N CYS A 194 12.05 0.56 -14.89
CA CYS A 194 12.59 -0.79 -15.04
C CYS A 194 13.88 -0.97 -14.23
N LEU A 195 14.86 -0.09 -14.43
CA LEU A 195 16.16 -0.15 -13.75
C LEU A 195 16.01 -0.05 -12.23
N LEU A 196 15.21 0.91 -11.74
CA LEU A 196 15.00 1.10 -10.30
C LEU A 196 14.19 -0.03 -9.68
N GLY A 197 13.17 -0.55 -10.38
CA GLY A 197 12.40 -1.72 -9.92
C GLY A 197 13.25 -2.99 -9.85
N THR A 198 14.14 -3.18 -10.82
CA THR A 198 15.15 -4.24 -10.85
C THR A 198 16.12 -4.10 -9.69
N ALA A 199 16.74 -2.93 -9.55
CA ALA A 199 17.73 -2.67 -8.50
C ALA A 199 17.13 -2.77 -7.10
N TYR A 200 15.87 -2.40 -6.94
CA TYR A 200 15.12 -2.56 -5.71
C TYR A 200 14.93 -4.05 -5.32
N SER A 201 14.57 -4.90 -6.29
CA SER A 201 14.05 -6.25 -6.02
C SER A 201 15.06 -7.38 -6.16
N ILE A 202 15.93 -7.38 -7.17
CA ILE A 202 16.77 -8.54 -7.51
C ILE A 202 17.87 -8.74 -6.47
N GLU A 203 18.07 -9.98 -6.04
CA GLU A 203 19.11 -10.38 -5.09
C GLU A 203 20.41 -10.81 -5.77
N ILE A 204 21.19 -9.83 -6.22
CA ILE A 204 22.56 -10.01 -6.72
C ILE A 204 23.46 -8.89 -6.15
N PRO A 205 24.81 -9.04 -6.19
CA PRO A 205 25.71 -7.99 -5.70
C PRO A 205 25.37 -6.60 -6.28
N LEU A 206 25.45 -5.56 -5.44
CA LEU A 206 25.11 -4.17 -5.75
C LEU A 206 23.61 -3.85 -5.97
N LEU A 207 22.73 -4.85 -6.07
CA LEU A 207 21.28 -4.64 -6.15
C LEU A 207 20.61 -4.90 -4.79
N ARG A 208 19.34 -5.33 -4.78
CA ARG A 208 18.49 -5.53 -3.60
C ARG A 208 18.39 -4.28 -2.73
N TRP A 209 18.24 -3.11 -3.36
CA TRP A 209 18.22 -1.81 -2.69
C TRP A 209 17.12 -1.66 -1.65
N LYS A 210 16.06 -2.51 -1.68
CA LYS A 210 15.08 -2.63 -0.60
C LYS A 210 15.72 -2.81 0.78
N ARG A 211 16.88 -3.47 0.88
CA ARG A 211 17.61 -3.69 2.15
C ARG A 211 18.06 -2.39 2.81
N TYR A 212 18.24 -1.32 2.04
CA TYR A 212 18.75 -0.04 2.51
C TYR A 212 17.62 1.01 2.48
N PRO A 213 17.23 1.58 3.63
CA PRO A 213 16.02 2.38 3.74
C PRO A 213 16.06 3.64 2.86
N LEU A 214 17.23 4.29 2.75
CA LEU A 214 17.41 5.46 1.89
C LEU A 214 17.31 5.13 0.40
N LEU A 215 17.89 4.01 -0.04
CA LEU A 215 17.82 3.58 -1.44
C LEU A 215 16.40 3.13 -1.79
N ALA A 216 15.74 2.38 -0.91
CA ALA A 216 14.35 1.97 -1.05
C ALA A 216 13.40 3.18 -1.21
N ALA A 217 13.55 4.19 -0.35
CA ALA A 217 12.78 5.43 -0.45
C ALA A 217 13.10 6.22 -1.71
N SER A 218 14.38 6.28 -2.10
CA SER A 218 14.83 6.97 -3.32
C SER A 218 14.22 6.36 -4.58
N CYS A 219 14.14 5.02 -4.70
CA CYS A 219 13.48 4.37 -5.83
C CYS A 219 12.04 4.86 -6.01
N ILE A 220 11.27 4.88 -4.91
CA ILE A 220 9.85 5.28 -4.94
C ILE A 220 9.73 6.77 -5.27
N LEU A 221 10.54 7.62 -4.64
CA LEU A 221 10.52 9.06 -4.87
C LEU A 221 10.90 9.41 -6.30
N ILE A 222 11.99 8.84 -6.83
CA ILE A 222 12.44 9.12 -8.20
C ILE A 222 11.35 8.72 -9.19
N VAL A 223 10.79 7.51 -9.06
CA VAL A 223 9.75 7.04 -9.99
C VAL A 223 8.47 7.88 -9.86
N ARG A 224 7.91 8.01 -8.65
CA ARG A 224 6.57 8.60 -8.48
C ARG A 224 6.56 10.12 -8.45
N ALA A 225 7.55 10.77 -7.85
CA ALA A 225 7.55 12.22 -7.69
C ALA A 225 8.26 12.95 -8.84
N ILE A 226 9.30 12.35 -9.42
CA ILE A 226 10.14 13.02 -10.41
C ILE A 226 9.79 12.53 -11.81
N VAL A 227 9.98 11.23 -12.07
CA VAL A 227 9.82 10.63 -13.40
C VAL A 227 8.38 10.75 -13.88
N VAL A 228 7.40 10.28 -13.09
CA VAL A 228 5.99 10.36 -13.47
C VAL A 228 5.56 11.80 -13.74
N GLN A 229 6.05 12.77 -12.95
CA GLN A 229 5.62 14.15 -13.11
C GLN A 229 6.28 14.80 -14.34
N LEU A 230 7.61 14.72 -14.46
CA LEU A 230 8.34 15.46 -15.49
C LEU A 230 8.24 14.82 -16.87
N ALA A 231 8.32 13.48 -16.95
CA ALA A 231 8.34 12.79 -18.23
C ALA A 231 6.97 12.80 -18.91
N PHE A 232 5.89 12.63 -18.15
CA PHE A 232 4.55 12.57 -18.71
C PHE A 232 4.05 13.96 -19.08
N PHE A 233 4.40 14.99 -18.30
CA PHE A 233 4.23 16.38 -18.73
C PHE A 233 4.93 16.64 -20.06
N ALA A 234 6.22 16.29 -20.17
CA ALA A 234 7.01 16.49 -21.38
C ALA A 234 6.48 15.70 -22.58
N HIS A 235 5.98 14.47 -22.35
CA HIS A 235 5.33 13.66 -23.37
C HIS A 235 4.11 14.38 -23.94
N ILE A 236 3.18 14.82 -23.08
CA ILE A 236 1.98 15.50 -23.57
C ILE A 236 2.33 16.83 -24.22
N GLN A 237 3.13 17.67 -23.56
CA GLN A 237 3.48 19.00 -24.06
C GLN A 237 4.14 18.94 -25.45
N LYS A 238 5.17 18.09 -25.62
CA LYS A 238 5.97 18.07 -26.86
C LYS A 238 5.47 17.07 -27.89
N HIS A 239 5.13 15.86 -27.48
CA HIS A 239 4.88 14.75 -28.40
C HIS A 239 3.39 14.53 -28.70
N VAL A 240 2.49 15.18 -27.95
CA VAL A 240 1.05 15.10 -28.20
C VAL A 240 0.51 16.46 -28.66
N LEU A 241 0.87 17.54 -27.98
CA LEU A 241 0.41 18.91 -28.31
C LEU A 241 1.37 19.67 -29.25
N GLY A 242 2.56 19.14 -29.52
CA GLY A 242 3.52 19.74 -30.46
C GLY A 242 4.17 21.04 -29.97
N ARG A 243 4.15 21.31 -28.66
CA ARG A 243 4.66 22.55 -28.06
C ARG A 243 6.08 22.38 -27.52
N SER A 244 6.81 23.47 -27.32
CA SER A 244 8.09 23.43 -26.62
C SER A 244 7.90 23.02 -25.15
N ILE A 245 8.87 22.29 -24.60
CA ILE A 245 8.83 21.88 -23.19
C ILE A 245 9.14 23.11 -22.33
N VAL A 246 8.12 23.62 -21.65
CA VAL A 246 8.24 24.70 -20.68
C VAL A 246 7.62 24.24 -19.36
N TYR A 247 8.45 24.01 -18.36
CA TYR A 247 7.98 23.60 -17.03
C TYR A 247 7.36 24.80 -16.31
N THR A 248 6.03 24.76 -16.14
CA THR A 248 5.28 25.82 -15.47
C THR A 248 5.43 25.73 -13.95
N LYS A 249 5.13 26.82 -13.23
CA LYS A 249 5.07 26.84 -11.76
C LYS A 249 4.14 25.74 -11.22
N SER A 250 3.04 25.47 -11.91
CA SER A 250 2.10 24.38 -11.64
C SER A 250 2.76 22.99 -11.64
N VAL A 251 3.63 22.70 -12.61
CA VAL A 251 4.35 21.42 -12.65
C VAL A 251 5.38 21.32 -11.52
N VAL A 252 6.13 22.39 -11.27
CA VAL A 252 7.12 22.44 -10.18
C VAL A 252 6.46 22.22 -8.82
N PHE A 253 5.32 22.88 -8.59
CA PHE A 253 4.50 22.64 -7.40
C PHE A 253 4.05 21.19 -7.31
N GLY A 254 3.53 20.62 -8.40
CA GLY A 254 3.10 19.23 -8.45
C GLY A 254 4.21 18.23 -8.15
N VAL A 255 5.44 18.48 -8.63
CA VAL A 255 6.64 17.68 -8.31
C VAL A 255 6.97 17.79 -6.82
N ALA A 256 7.06 19.01 -6.29
CA ALA A 256 7.41 19.25 -4.89
C ALA A 256 6.40 18.58 -3.94
N PHE A 257 5.11 18.74 -4.21
CA PHE A 257 4.04 18.11 -3.45
C PHE A 257 4.13 16.57 -3.51
N MET A 258 4.36 16.02 -4.70
CA MET A 258 4.52 14.57 -4.87
C MET A 258 5.79 14.03 -4.22
N CYS A 259 6.85 14.82 -4.03
CA CYS A 259 8.02 14.39 -3.27
C CYS A 259 7.63 14.09 -1.81
N PHE A 260 6.91 14.98 -1.14
CA PHE A 260 6.43 14.75 0.23
C PHE A 260 5.54 13.51 0.33
N PHE A 261 4.55 13.40 -0.58
CA PHE A 261 3.64 12.25 -0.61
C PHE A 261 4.37 10.94 -0.90
N SER A 262 5.30 10.94 -1.85
CA SER A 262 6.06 9.73 -2.21
C SER A 262 7.00 9.30 -1.09
N THR A 263 7.60 10.23 -0.33
CA THR A 263 8.37 9.90 0.87
C THR A 263 7.47 9.26 1.93
N VAL A 264 6.28 9.82 2.17
CA VAL A 264 5.34 9.25 3.13
C VAL A 264 4.93 7.84 2.71
N ILE A 265 4.53 7.63 1.47
CA ILE A 265 4.18 6.29 0.96
C ILE A 265 5.35 5.31 1.12
N ALA A 266 6.57 5.76 0.81
CA ALA A 266 7.77 4.94 0.93
C ALA A 266 8.06 4.51 2.38
N LEU A 267 7.84 5.39 3.36
CA LEU A 267 8.02 5.07 4.78
C LEU A 267 6.84 4.26 5.33
N PHE A 268 5.61 4.62 4.96
CA PHE A 268 4.40 4.03 5.52
C PHE A 268 4.21 2.58 5.08
N LYS A 269 4.62 2.22 3.85
CA LYS A 269 4.54 0.84 3.36
C LYS A 269 5.29 -0.14 4.27
N ASP A 270 6.35 0.32 4.95
CA ASP A 270 7.21 -0.50 5.79
C ASP A 270 6.64 -0.68 7.21
N ILE A 271 5.58 0.06 7.59
CA ILE A 271 4.96 -0.08 8.92
C ILE A 271 4.24 -1.44 9.07
N PRO A 272 3.29 -1.82 8.19
CA PRO A 272 2.66 -3.13 8.26
C PRO A 272 3.61 -4.30 7.88
N ASP A 273 4.75 -3.99 7.25
CA ASP A 273 5.73 -4.97 6.77
C ASP A 273 6.87 -5.25 7.79
N VAL A 274 6.82 -4.65 8.97
CA VAL A 274 7.93 -4.64 9.96
C VAL A 274 8.38 -6.02 10.44
N ASP A 275 7.46 -6.99 10.57
CA ASP A 275 7.78 -8.30 11.11
C ASP A 275 8.56 -9.13 10.08
N GLY A 276 8.06 -9.21 8.84
CA GLY A 276 8.77 -9.85 7.74
C GLY A 276 10.07 -9.12 7.37
N ASP A 277 10.09 -7.78 7.44
CA ASP A 277 11.32 -7.03 7.22
C ASP A 277 12.39 -7.40 8.27
N ARG A 278 12.01 -7.49 9.56
CA ARG A 278 12.93 -7.87 10.63
C ARG A 278 13.44 -9.31 10.47
N GLU A 279 12.54 -10.25 10.20
CA GLU A 279 12.86 -11.68 10.08
C GLU A 279 13.85 -11.94 8.93
N PHE A 280 13.69 -11.23 7.81
CA PHE A 280 14.52 -11.42 6.61
C PHE A 280 15.64 -10.37 6.46
N GLY A 281 15.96 -9.65 7.54
CA GLY A 281 17.12 -8.76 7.60
C GLY A 281 17.00 -7.47 6.77
N ILE A 282 15.80 -7.05 6.41
CA ILE A 282 15.53 -5.75 5.78
C ILE A 282 15.60 -4.66 6.84
N GLN A 283 16.50 -3.69 6.65
CA GLN A 283 16.81 -2.66 7.63
C GLN A 283 15.97 -1.39 7.40
N SER A 284 14.65 -1.53 7.25
CA SER A 284 13.73 -0.41 7.01
C SER A 284 13.73 0.60 8.17
N PHE A 285 13.26 1.83 7.90
CA PHE A 285 13.15 2.85 8.96
C PHE A 285 12.25 2.39 10.10
N THR A 286 11.18 1.66 9.78
CA THR A 286 10.27 1.08 10.77
C THR A 286 10.98 0.06 11.65
N VAL A 287 11.82 -0.82 11.09
CA VAL A 287 12.61 -1.77 11.87
C VAL A 287 13.61 -1.04 12.78
N LYS A 288 14.28 0.01 12.29
CA LYS A 288 15.31 0.74 13.05
C LYS A 288 14.75 1.68 14.13
N LEU A 289 13.68 2.40 13.83
CA LEU A 289 13.15 3.48 14.68
C LEU A 289 11.91 3.04 15.48
N GLY A 290 11.24 1.99 15.02
CA GLY A 290 9.98 1.48 15.57
C GLY A 290 8.75 2.06 14.87
N GLN A 291 7.70 1.23 14.78
CA GLN A 291 6.44 1.55 14.09
C GLN A 291 5.81 2.87 14.55
N LYS A 292 5.71 3.09 15.86
CA LYS A 292 5.08 4.30 16.43
C LYS A 292 5.77 5.59 16.01
N LYS A 293 7.10 5.62 15.98
CA LYS A 293 7.86 6.82 15.59
C LYS A 293 7.68 7.11 14.10
N VAL A 294 7.77 6.08 13.26
CA VAL A 294 7.62 6.24 11.80
C VAL A 294 6.18 6.61 11.43
N PHE A 295 5.17 6.03 12.11
CA PHE A 295 3.77 6.40 11.93
C PHE A 295 3.55 7.90 12.17
N TRP A 296 3.96 8.41 13.33
CA TRP A 296 3.79 9.83 13.65
C TRP A 296 4.66 10.74 12.79
N LEU A 297 5.85 10.30 12.37
CA LEU A 297 6.65 11.02 11.38
C LEU A 297 5.85 11.21 10.08
N CYS A 298 5.29 10.13 9.53
CA CYS A 298 4.48 10.18 8.31
C CYS A 298 3.24 11.07 8.45
N VAL A 299 2.51 10.96 9.57
CA VAL A 299 1.33 11.80 9.84
C VAL A 299 1.72 13.27 9.90
N ASN A 300 2.79 13.62 10.63
CA ASN A 300 3.26 15.00 10.71
C ASN A 300 3.75 15.54 9.36
N MET A 301 4.43 14.72 8.55
CA MET A 301 4.82 15.09 7.19
C MET A 301 3.62 15.42 6.31
N LEU A 302 2.56 14.62 6.35
CA LEU A 302 1.33 14.90 5.61
C LEU A 302 0.61 16.15 6.13
N LEU A 303 0.53 16.36 7.44
CA LEU A 303 -0.05 17.57 8.03
C LEU A 303 0.73 18.83 7.58
N MET A 304 2.06 18.77 7.57
CA MET A 304 2.89 19.86 7.04
C MET A 304 2.64 20.09 5.56
N ALA A 305 2.51 19.03 4.76
CA ALA A 305 2.21 19.16 3.32
C ALA A 305 0.84 19.81 3.08
N TYR A 306 -0.20 19.41 3.83
CA TYR A 306 -1.52 20.05 3.77
C TYR A 306 -1.53 21.48 4.29
N GLY A 307 -0.80 21.75 5.37
CA GLY A 307 -0.62 23.11 5.89
C GLY A 307 0.06 24.02 4.86
N ALA A 308 1.14 23.57 4.24
CA ALA A 308 1.84 24.30 3.19
C ALA A 308 0.92 24.55 1.98
N ALA A 309 0.17 23.54 1.53
CA ALA A 309 -0.79 23.69 0.44
C ALA A 309 -1.91 24.68 0.79
N THR A 310 -2.37 24.70 2.05
CA THR A 310 -3.34 25.67 2.56
C THR A 310 -2.80 27.10 2.49
N VAL A 311 -1.56 27.33 2.96
CA VAL A 311 -0.91 28.65 2.91
C VAL A 311 -0.73 29.13 1.47
N ILE A 312 -0.28 28.24 0.58
CA ILE A 312 -0.13 28.55 -0.84
C ILE A 312 -1.50 28.88 -1.46
N GLY A 313 -2.53 28.07 -1.19
CA GLY A 313 -3.89 28.34 -1.65
C GLY A 313 -4.46 29.67 -1.15
N ALA A 314 -4.19 30.02 0.11
CA ALA A 314 -4.61 31.27 0.73
C ALA A 314 -3.99 32.51 0.03
N SER A 315 -2.81 32.36 -0.58
CA SER A 315 -2.13 33.40 -1.33
C SER A 315 -2.69 33.63 -2.75
N SER A 316 -3.63 32.80 -3.22
CA SER A 316 -4.26 32.98 -4.54
C SER A 316 -5.04 34.30 -4.63
N SER A 317 -4.99 34.96 -5.78
CA SER A 317 -5.81 36.14 -6.10
C SER A 317 -7.27 35.78 -6.39
N SER A 318 -7.53 34.55 -6.84
CA SER A 318 -8.86 34.07 -7.20
C SER A 318 -9.63 33.56 -5.97
N MET A 319 -10.75 34.23 -5.65
CA MET A 319 -11.56 33.88 -4.47
C MET A 319 -12.12 32.46 -4.49
N PRO A 320 -12.71 31.93 -5.60
CA PRO A 320 -13.20 30.56 -5.64
C PRO A 320 -12.09 29.53 -5.38
N ILE A 321 -10.90 29.75 -5.97
CA ILE A 321 -9.78 28.81 -5.87
C ILE A 321 -9.17 28.87 -4.47
N LYS A 322 -9.06 30.07 -3.91
CA LYS A 322 -8.65 30.28 -2.51
C LYS A 322 -9.53 29.49 -1.55
N PHE A 323 -10.84 29.68 -1.59
CA PHE A 323 -11.76 28.98 -0.69
C PHE A 323 -11.73 27.48 -0.91
N ALA A 324 -11.73 27.01 -2.16
CA ALA A 324 -11.67 25.60 -2.48
C ALA A 324 -10.38 24.94 -1.95
N THR A 325 -9.20 25.52 -2.26
CA THR A 325 -7.91 24.96 -1.84
C THR A 325 -7.76 24.98 -0.32
N VAL A 326 -8.11 26.08 0.35
CA VAL A 326 -8.03 26.19 1.81
C VAL A 326 -8.97 25.20 2.48
N PHE A 327 -10.26 25.19 2.11
CA PHE A 327 -11.25 24.30 2.71
C PHE A 327 -10.88 22.83 2.51
N CYS A 328 -10.52 22.43 1.30
CA CYS A 328 -10.16 21.04 0.99
C CYS A 328 -8.97 20.57 1.82
N HIS A 329 -7.86 21.32 1.84
CA HIS A 329 -6.67 20.89 2.58
C HIS A 329 -6.84 20.94 4.10
N CYS A 330 -7.58 21.91 4.63
CA CYS A 330 -7.96 21.92 6.05
C CYS A 330 -8.83 20.71 6.43
N ALA A 331 -9.84 20.38 5.61
CA ALA A 331 -10.67 19.21 5.83
C ALA A 331 -9.86 17.91 5.78
N LEU A 332 -8.93 17.78 4.83
CA LEU A 332 -8.05 16.62 4.71
C LEU A 332 -7.07 16.50 5.89
N ALA A 333 -6.50 17.61 6.36
CA ALA A 333 -5.67 17.63 7.56
C ALA A 333 -6.47 17.21 8.81
N LEU A 334 -7.70 17.70 8.96
CA LEU A 334 -8.59 17.32 10.07
C LEU A 334 -8.94 15.83 10.02
N VAL A 335 -9.36 15.32 8.86
CA VAL A 335 -9.69 13.90 8.69
C VAL A 335 -8.47 13.03 8.95
N LEU A 336 -7.30 13.39 8.43
CA LEU A 336 -6.04 12.69 8.70
C LEU A 336 -5.75 12.64 10.20
N TRP A 337 -5.83 13.78 10.89
CA TRP A 337 -5.55 13.87 12.32
C TRP A 337 -6.49 13.00 13.15
N VAL A 338 -7.80 13.14 12.93
CA VAL A 338 -8.82 12.36 13.65
C VAL A 338 -8.63 10.86 13.42
N ARG A 339 -8.43 10.44 12.17
CA ARG A 339 -8.20 9.04 11.83
C ARG A 339 -6.90 8.50 12.46
N ALA A 340 -5.83 9.30 12.44
CA ALA A 340 -4.53 8.91 12.98
C ALA A 340 -4.58 8.63 14.50
N GLN A 341 -5.38 9.39 15.24
CA GLN A 341 -5.56 9.20 16.69
C GLN A 341 -6.24 7.87 17.04
N SER A 342 -7.06 7.32 16.15
CA SER A 342 -7.80 6.07 16.38
C SER A 342 -7.07 4.80 15.93
N VAL A 343 -5.89 4.91 15.33
CA VAL A 343 -5.17 3.73 14.82
C VAL A 343 -4.50 2.97 15.96
N ASP A 344 -4.94 1.74 16.17
CA ASP A 344 -4.20 0.78 16.99
C ASP A 344 -3.00 0.25 16.20
N LEU A 345 -1.80 0.68 16.59
CA LEU A 345 -0.55 0.28 15.95
C LEU A 345 -0.16 -1.18 16.25
N SER A 346 -0.82 -1.84 17.19
CA SER A 346 -0.61 -3.27 17.44
C SER A 346 -1.40 -4.17 16.49
N SER A 347 -2.47 -3.64 15.87
CA SER A 347 -3.23 -4.34 14.82
C SER A 347 -2.68 -4.04 13.43
N LYS A 348 -2.19 -5.10 12.78
CA LYS A 348 -1.72 -5.03 11.40
C LYS A 348 -2.82 -4.63 10.42
N GLU A 349 -4.05 -5.08 10.67
CA GLU A 349 -5.23 -4.74 9.88
C GLU A 349 -5.53 -3.23 9.99
N ALA A 350 -5.49 -2.66 11.20
CA ALA A 350 -5.71 -1.24 11.42
C ALA A 350 -4.64 -0.38 10.73
N VAL A 351 -3.35 -0.77 10.85
CA VAL A 351 -2.24 -0.08 10.18
C VAL A 351 -2.37 -0.17 8.66
N THR A 352 -2.70 -1.35 8.12
CA THR A 352 -2.88 -1.57 6.68
C THR A 352 -4.08 -0.78 6.15
N SER A 353 -5.18 -0.73 6.91
CA SER A 353 -6.35 0.08 6.57
C SER A 353 -6.00 1.57 6.51
N PHE A 354 -5.22 2.08 7.46
CA PHE A 354 -4.76 3.46 7.45
C PHE A 354 -3.78 3.74 6.29
N TYR A 355 -2.91 2.79 5.96
CA TYR A 355 -2.06 2.87 4.76
C TYR A 355 -2.88 2.99 3.48
N MET A 356 -3.94 2.18 3.32
CA MET A 356 -4.85 2.29 2.17
C MET A 356 -5.63 3.61 2.17
N PHE A 357 -5.96 4.15 3.35
CA PHE A 357 -6.53 5.49 3.46
C PHE A 357 -5.57 6.58 2.94
N ILE A 358 -4.27 6.50 3.25
CA ILE A 358 -3.27 7.45 2.72
C ILE A 358 -3.23 7.40 1.18
N TRP A 359 -3.27 6.20 0.58
CA TRP A 359 -3.35 6.06 -0.89
C TRP A 359 -4.58 6.77 -1.46
N LYS A 360 -5.77 6.48 -0.91
CA LYS A 360 -7.02 7.13 -1.35
C LYS A 360 -6.99 8.65 -1.16
N ALA A 361 -6.38 9.14 -0.09
CA ALA A 361 -6.21 10.56 0.15
C ALA A 361 -5.27 11.20 -0.90
N SER A 362 -4.16 10.54 -1.23
CA SER A 362 -3.25 10.98 -2.30
C SER A 362 -3.93 11.00 -3.67
N GLU A 363 -4.85 10.08 -3.92
CA GLU A 363 -5.60 9.94 -5.18
C GLU A 363 -6.72 10.98 -5.33
N SER A 364 -7.40 11.29 -4.22
CA SER A 364 -8.47 12.30 -4.18
C SER A 364 -7.92 13.72 -4.38
N ILE A 365 -6.63 13.91 -4.12
CA ILE A 365 -5.90 15.16 -4.24
C ILE A 365 -4.98 15.04 -5.43
N SER A 366 -5.55 15.04 -6.64
CA SER A 366 -4.72 15.12 -7.85
C SER A 366 -3.89 16.41 -7.80
N PRO A 367 -2.54 16.34 -7.75
CA PRO A 367 -1.70 17.53 -7.85
C PRO A 367 -1.96 18.26 -9.17
N GLY A 368 -2.41 17.54 -10.20
CA GLY A 368 -2.84 18.09 -11.47
C GLY A 368 -4.09 18.96 -11.36
N ILE A 369 -5.11 18.54 -10.60
CA ILE A 369 -6.32 19.35 -10.36
C ILE A 369 -5.97 20.59 -9.54
N ILE A 370 -5.14 20.46 -8.50
CA ILE A 370 -4.69 21.62 -7.71
C ILE A 370 -3.83 22.55 -8.56
N ALA A 371 -2.92 22.01 -9.34
CA ALA A 371 -2.02 22.81 -10.17
C ALA A 371 -2.72 23.41 -11.39
N LEU A 372 -3.81 22.79 -11.88
CA LEU A 372 -4.73 23.35 -12.85
C LEU A 372 -5.54 24.50 -12.23
N ALA A 373 -6.07 24.32 -11.03
CA ALA A 373 -6.70 25.40 -10.26
C ALA A 373 -5.70 26.55 -9.99
N CYS A 374 -4.45 26.25 -9.65
CA CYS A 374 -3.41 27.27 -9.48
C CYS A 374 -3.04 27.96 -10.80
N LYS A 375 -3.05 27.23 -11.93
CA LYS A 375 -2.78 27.79 -13.28
C LYS A 375 -3.82 28.85 -13.65
N PHE A 376 -5.10 28.57 -13.41
CA PHE A 376 -6.19 29.54 -13.62
C PHE A 376 -6.25 30.67 -12.57
N SER A 377 -5.40 30.63 -11.54
CA SER A 377 -5.26 31.72 -10.56
C SER A 377 -4.16 32.72 -10.91
N CYS A 378 -3.25 32.40 -11.84
CA CYS A 378 -2.07 33.21 -12.16
C CYS A 378 -2.09 33.83 -13.56
N ASN A 379 -3.16 33.63 -14.34
CA ASN A 379 -3.38 34.30 -15.62
C ASN A 379 -4.47 35.36 -15.47
#